data_AF-A0A522R6V0-F1
#
_entry.id   AF-A0A522R6V0-F1
#
_cell.length_a   1.000
_cell.length_b   1.000
_cell.length_c   1.000
_cell.angle_alpha   90.00
_cell.angle_beta   90.00
_cell.angle_gamma   90.00
#
_symmetry.space_group_name_H-M   'P 1'
#
loop_
_entity.id
_entity.type
_entity.pdbx_description
1 polymer ?
#
loop_
_entity_poly.entity_id
_entity_poly.type
_entity_poly.pdbx_seq_one_letter_code
_entity_poly.pdbx_strand_id
1 'polypeptide(L)'
;MQRSHSMSSIAIAISLACAAPYALAQTTPTQQPEHPQSGAVTHTQPFQTVPTQDQTSQTSPARIPRADQSSNVKGQHDMAGTVQSVDQNGMVQVQTGLGNLTVHFPDASQHLKKGDRIILHLSYSMDTSGAQSSPPPSS
;
A
#
# COMPACT_ATOMS: atom_id res chain seq x y z
N MET A 1 -45.75 -33.36 -15.05
CA MET A 1 -47.02 -32.97 -14.39
C MET A 1 -46.70 -32.08 -13.20
N GLN A 2 -47.54 -31.07 -12.97
CA GLN A 2 -47.41 -29.93 -12.05
C GLN A 2 -47.12 -30.29 -10.59
N ARG A 3 -46.51 -29.33 -9.87
CA ARG A 3 -47.06 -28.62 -8.67
C ARG A 3 -45.89 -27.91 -7.96
N SER A 4 -45.94 -26.69 -7.43
CA SER A 4 -46.91 -25.58 -7.36
C SER A 4 -46.20 -24.44 -6.59
N HIS A 5 -46.54 -23.19 -6.93
CA HIS A 5 -46.08 -21.95 -6.29
C HIS A 5 -46.42 -21.85 -4.78
N SER A 6 -45.65 -21.07 -4.01
CA SER A 6 -46.10 -20.40 -2.77
C SER A 6 -45.11 -19.27 -2.42
N MET A 7 -45.39 -18.01 -2.77
CA MET A 7 -46.17 -16.99 -2.04
C MET A 7 -45.45 -16.38 -0.81
N SER A 8 -45.03 -15.12 -1.01
CA SER A 8 -45.08 -13.95 -0.12
C SER A 8 -44.84 -14.08 1.39
N SER A 9 -43.94 -13.23 1.90
CA SER A 9 -44.27 -12.35 3.02
C SER A 9 -43.47 -11.04 2.92
N ILE A 10 -44.21 -9.96 2.68
CA ILE A 10 -43.81 -8.56 2.86
C ILE A 10 -43.92 -8.26 4.36
N ALA A 11 -42.90 -7.65 4.95
CA ALA A 11 -43.03 -6.92 6.20
C ALA A 11 -42.44 -5.52 6.02
N ILE A 12 -43.33 -4.53 6.10
CA ILE A 12 -43.08 -3.08 6.10
C ILE A 12 -43.07 -2.62 7.57
N ALA A 13 -42.21 -1.64 7.88
CA ALA A 13 -42.39 -0.50 8.82
C ALA A 13 -41.14 -0.24 9.67
N ILE A 14 -40.36 0.82 9.40
CA ILE A 14 -40.44 2.20 9.94
C ILE A 14 -39.95 2.34 11.39
N SER A 15 -38.81 3.03 11.59
CA SER A 15 -38.60 4.09 12.61
C SER A 15 -37.31 4.83 12.23
N LEU A 16 -37.31 6.07 11.74
CA LEU A 16 -37.47 7.37 12.41
C LEU A 16 -36.30 7.78 13.34
N ALA A 17 -35.43 8.62 12.78
CA ALA A 17 -34.61 9.71 13.34
C ALA A 17 -34.08 9.64 14.79
N CYS A 18 -32.75 9.76 14.92
CA CYS A 18 -32.13 10.59 15.96
C CYS A 18 -31.01 11.43 15.32
N ALA A 19 -31.26 12.73 15.19
CA ALA A 19 -30.25 13.74 14.94
C ALA A 19 -29.57 14.09 16.28
N ALA A 20 -28.24 14.18 16.30
CA ALA A 20 -27.50 14.86 17.36
C ALA A 20 -26.19 15.45 16.79
N PRO A 21 -25.70 16.56 17.37
CA PRO A 21 -25.14 17.69 16.65
C PRO A 21 -23.64 17.60 16.39
N TYR A 22 -23.20 18.39 15.40
CA TYR A 22 -21.84 18.84 15.18
C TYR A 22 -21.21 19.38 16.49
N ALA A 23 -20.14 18.76 16.94
CA ALA A 23 -19.20 19.39 17.86
C ALA A 23 -18.02 19.95 17.06
N LEU A 24 -18.06 21.26 16.79
CA LEU A 24 -16.89 22.05 16.41
C LEU A 24 -16.00 22.22 17.65
N ALA A 25 -15.07 21.29 17.87
CA ALA A 25 -13.95 21.54 18.77
C ALA A 25 -12.79 22.18 17.97
N GLN A 26 -12.95 23.46 17.63
CA GLN A 26 -11.82 24.32 17.29
C GLN A 26 -11.07 24.61 18.59
N THR A 27 -9.92 23.98 18.79
CA THR A 27 -8.93 24.47 19.76
C THR A 27 -7.79 25.13 18.97
N THR A 28 -7.62 26.40 19.29
CA THR A 28 -6.69 27.40 18.80
C THR A 28 -5.23 26.97 19.07
N PRO A 29 -4.26 27.34 18.21
CA PRO A 29 -2.85 27.06 18.45
C PRO A 29 -2.31 27.94 19.58
N THR A 30 -1.96 27.35 20.72
CA THR A 30 -1.28 28.05 21.81
C THR A 30 0.21 27.75 21.77
N GLN A 31 0.95 28.76 21.33
CA GLN A 31 2.24 29.23 21.83
C GLN A 31 3.24 28.20 22.38
N GLN A 32 4.26 27.97 21.53
CA GLN A 32 5.69 27.97 21.85
C GLN A 32 6.08 28.61 23.21
N PRO A 33 6.70 27.82 24.09
CA PRO A 33 7.63 28.32 25.11
C PRO A 33 9.05 28.28 24.55
N GLU A 34 9.57 29.48 24.31
CA GLU A 34 10.92 29.98 24.56
C GLU A 34 12.08 28.96 24.66
N HIS A 35 13.08 29.19 23.81
CA HIS A 35 14.46 28.75 24.02
C HIS A 35 15.01 29.30 25.35
N PRO A 36 15.75 28.49 26.10
CA PRO A 36 16.95 28.99 26.77
C PRO A 36 18.20 28.21 26.33
N GLN A 37 19.15 29.01 25.83
CA GLN A 37 20.59 28.94 26.05
C GLN A 37 21.37 27.63 25.85
N SER A 38 22.31 27.76 24.90
CA SER A 38 23.50 26.93 24.70
C SER A 38 24.22 26.54 25.99
N GLY A 39 24.52 25.26 26.10
CA GLY A 39 25.58 24.69 26.95
C GLY A 39 26.11 23.44 26.25
N ALA A 40 27.42 23.37 26.02
CA ALA A 40 28.06 22.28 25.32
C ALA A 40 27.82 20.94 26.01
N VAL A 41 27.06 20.04 25.36
CA VAL A 41 27.05 18.61 25.70
C VAL A 41 27.81 17.87 24.62
N THR A 42 29.11 17.70 24.88
CA THR A 42 30.01 16.74 24.24
C THR A 42 29.35 15.35 24.27
N HIS A 43 28.77 14.93 23.15
CA HIS A 43 28.34 13.55 22.96
C HIS A 43 29.48 12.76 22.32
N THR A 44 30.44 12.30 23.13
CA THR A 44 31.40 11.26 22.73
C THR A 44 30.65 9.95 22.55
N GLN A 45 30.57 9.45 21.32
CA GLN A 45 30.07 8.10 21.02
C GLN A 45 31.07 7.05 21.55
N PRO A 46 30.66 6.05 22.35
CA PRO A 46 31.57 5.09 22.94
C PRO A 46 31.66 3.79 22.13
N PHE A 47 32.09 3.84 20.87
CA PHE A 47 32.67 2.67 20.18
C PHE A 47 33.35 3.08 18.87
N GLN A 48 34.56 3.62 19.01
CA GLN A 48 35.57 3.48 17.96
C GLN A 48 36.11 2.06 18.03
N THR A 49 35.85 1.25 17.01
CA THR A 49 36.62 0.03 16.74
C THR A 49 37.22 0.12 15.35
N VAL A 50 38.55 0.29 15.38
CA VAL A 50 39.58 0.16 14.35
C VAL A 50 39.21 -0.80 13.19
N PRO A 51 39.33 -0.39 11.92
CA PRO A 51 39.49 -1.38 10.84
C PRO A 51 40.93 -1.88 10.89
N THR A 52 41.15 -3.07 11.44
CA THR A 52 42.37 -3.83 11.16
C THR A 52 42.36 -4.15 9.67
N GLN A 53 43.23 -3.46 8.93
CA GLN A 53 43.62 -3.84 7.59
C GLN A 53 44.40 -5.16 7.70
N ASP A 54 43.75 -6.28 7.44
CA ASP A 54 44.46 -7.47 6.96
C ASP A 54 44.37 -7.47 5.43
N GLN A 55 45.41 -6.92 4.81
CA GLN A 55 45.70 -7.07 3.40
C GLN A 55 46.25 -8.47 3.16
N THR A 56 45.39 -9.38 2.70
CA THR A 56 45.84 -10.47 1.84
C THR A 56 44.89 -10.61 0.64
N SER A 57 45.32 -10.00 -0.47
CA SER A 57 45.10 -10.45 -1.85
C SER A 57 43.67 -10.64 -2.37
N GLN A 58 43.11 -9.59 -3.00
CA GLN A 58 42.54 -9.71 -4.37
C GLN A 58 42.15 -8.32 -4.90
N THR A 59 42.94 -7.81 -5.84
CA THR A 59 42.58 -6.73 -6.75
C THR A 59 41.32 -7.11 -7.53
N SER A 60 40.17 -6.67 -7.04
CA SER A 60 38.95 -6.51 -7.83
C SER A 60 38.72 -5.01 -7.99
N PRO A 61 38.61 -4.45 -9.21
CA PRO A 61 38.32 -3.03 -9.36
C PRO A 61 36.98 -2.74 -8.69
N ALA A 62 36.93 -1.64 -7.93
CA ALA A 62 35.73 -1.12 -7.30
C ALA A 62 34.61 -1.03 -8.35
N ARG A 63 33.67 -1.97 -8.31
CA ARG A 63 32.47 -1.89 -9.13
C ARG A 63 31.62 -0.79 -8.47
N ILE A 64 31.73 0.42 -9.02
CA ILE A 64 30.81 1.53 -8.79
C ILE A 64 29.39 0.95 -8.76
N PRO A 65 28.59 1.11 -7.69
CA PRO A 65 27.19 0.75 -7.75
C PRO A 65 26.57 1.56 -8.88
N ARG A 66 26.25 0.92 -10.01
CA ARG A 66 25.39 1.52 -11.03
C ARG A 66 24.03 1.71 -10.36
N ALA A 67 23.80 2.91 -9.84
CA ALA A 67 22.45 3.43 -9.68
C ALA A 67 21.90 3.68 -11.09
N ASP A 68 21.52 2.60 -11.77
CA ASP A 68 20.86 2.68 -13.07
C ASP A 68 19.86 1.54 -13.18
N GLN A 69 18.80 1.70 -12.40
CA GLN A 69 17.49 1.29 -12.86
C GLN A 69 16.64 2.55 -12.76
N SER A 70 16.58 3.30 -13.86
CA SER A 70 15.45 4.19 -14.10
C SER A 70 14.21 3.29 -14.04
N SER A 71 13.65 3.11 -12.85
CA SER A 71 12.47 2.28 -12.66
C SER A 71 11.40 2.88 -13.56
N ASN A 72 10.99 2.16 -14.61
CA ASN A 72 9.90 2.57 -15.51
C ASN A 72 8.53 2.65 -14.79
N VAL A 73 8.56 2.54 -13.46
CA VAL A 73 7.43 2.71 -12.56
C VAL A 73 6.96 4.16 -12.63
N LYS A 74 5.74 4.33 -13.13
CA LYS A 74 5.07 5.62 -13.27
C LYS A 74 4.34 6.07 -11.99
N GLY A 75 4.01 5.13 -11.12
CA GLY A 75 3.39 5.43 -9.84
C GLY A 75 3.47 4.26 -8.88
N GLN A 76 3.50 4.60 -7.59
CA GLN A 76 3.47 3.66 -6.47
C GLN A 76 2.44 4.13 -5.45
N HIS A 77 1.74 3.20 -4.83
CA HIS A 77 0.75 3.50 -3.80
C HIS A 77 0.59 2.34 -2.84
N ASP A 78 0.63 2.66 -1.55
CA ASP A 78 0.34 1.73 -0.47
C ASP A 78 -1.08 1.96 0.04
N MET A 79 -1.87 0.89 0.13
CA MET A 79 -3.26 0.97 0.54
C MET A 79 -3.60 -0.09 1.57
N ALA A 80 -4.15 0.33 2.72
CA ALA A 80 -4.72 -0.58 3.68
C ALA A 80 -6.15 -0.99 3.27
N GLY A 81 -6.50 -2.25 3.49
CA GLY A 81 -7.83 -2.76 3.22
C GLY A 81 -8.18 -4.00 4.02
N THR A 82 -9.46 -4.36 4.01
CA THR A 82 -10.00 -5.56 4.65
C THR A 82 -10.42 -6.56 3.58
N VAL A 83 -9.99 -7.81 3.72
CA VAL A 83 -10.36 -8.89 2.80
C VAL A 83 -11.85 -9.21 2.94
N GLN A 84 -12.58 -9.17 1.84
CA GLN A 84 -14.02 -9.45 1.77
C GLN A 84 -14.29 -10.90 1.35
N SER A 85 -13.50 -11.41 0.41
CA SER A 85 -13.54 -12.79 -0.06
C SER A 85 -12.19 -13.19 -0.68
N VAL A 86 -11.93 -14.49 -0.69
CA VAL A 86 -10.80 -15.11 -1.38
C VAL A 86 -11.32 -16.34 -2.12
N ASP A 87 -11.10 -16.37 -3.43
CA ASP A 87 -11.47 -17.49 -4.28
C ASP A 87 -10.32 -18.53 -4.34
N GLN A 88 -10.65 -19.76 -4.71
CA GLN A 88 -9.67 -20.86 -4.81
C GLN A 88 -8.57 -20.60 -5.84
N ASN A 89 -8.85 -19.79 -6.87
CA ASN A 89 -7.89 -19.42 -7.90
C ASN A 89 -6.97 -18.25 -7.49
N GLY A 90 -7.11 -17.73 -6.26
CA GLY A 90 -6.31 -16.63 -5.75
C GLY A 90 -6.91 -15.24 -6.05
N MET A 91 -8.15 -15.14 -6.53
CA MET A 91 -8.81 -13.83 -6.64
C MET A 91 -9.20 -13.34 -5.25
N VAL A 92 -8.73 -12.15 -4.87
CA VAL A 92 -8.98 -11.53 -3.57
C VAL A 92 -9.77 -10.26 -3.79
N GLN A 93 -10.92 -10.15 -3.12
CA GLN A 93 -11.66 -8.89 -3.05
C GLN A 93 -11.31 -8.19 -1.73
N VAL A 94 -10.89 -6.93 -1.83
CA VAL A 94 -10.44 -6.11 -0.70
C VAL A 94 -11.29 -4.85 -0.65
N GLN A 95 -11.93 -4.60 0.48
CA GLN A 95 -12.58 -3.33 0.77
C GLN A 95 -11.53 -2.35 1.29
N THR A 96 -11.34 -1.25 0.56
CA THR A 96 -10.42 -0.17 0.90
C THR A 96 -11.21 1.10 1.20
N GLY A 97 -10.51 2.15 1.66
CA GLY A 97 -11.14 3.46 1.89
C GLY A 97 -11.64 4.15 0.61
N LEU A 98 -11.19 3.72 -0.56
CA LEU A 98 -11.57 4.29 -1.86
C LEU A 98 -12.59 3.45 -2.62
N GLY A 99 -12.89 2.22 -2.16
CA GLY A 99 -13.82 1.31 -2.81
C GLY A 99 -13.41 -0.15 -2.67
N ASN A 100 -14.01 -1.01 -3.49
CA ASN A 100 -13.63 -2.42 -3.57
C ASN A 100 -12.60 -2.62 -4.67
N LEU A 101 -11.55 -3.37 -4.36
CA LEU A 101 -10.47 -3.71 -5.27
C LEU A 101 -10.41 -5.24 -5.40
N THR A 102 -10.39 -5.74 -6.62
CA THR A 102 -10.19 -7.16 -6.91
C THR A 102 -8.80 -7.36 -7.50
N VAL A 103 -8.00 -8.22 -6.88
CA VAL A 103 -6.60 -8.50 -7.26
C VAL A 103 -6.36 -10.00 -7.31
N HIS A 104 -5.43 -10.43 -8.17
CA HIS A 104 -5.07 -11.84 -8.30
C HIS A 104 -3.75 -12.12 -7.58
N PHE A 105 -3.80 -13.05 -6.64
CA PHE A 105 -2.67 -13.56 -5.87
C PHE A 105 -2.81 -15.08 -5.79
N PRO A 106 -2.10 -15.86 -6.63
CA PRO A 106 -2.33 -17.31 -6.79
C PRO A 106 -2.38 -18.11 -5.49
N ASP A 107 -1.55 -17.75 -4.50
CA ASP A 107 -1.45 -18.46 -3.22
C ASP A 107 -2.24 -17.79 -2.07
N ALA A 108 -3.01 -16.74 -2.34
CA ALA A 108 -3.70 -15.99 -1.30
C ALA A 108 -4.70 -16.83 -0.49
N SER A 109 -5.32 -17.85 -1.10
CA SER A 109 -6.27 -18.74 -0.42
C SER A 109 -5.66 -19.54 0.73
N GLN A 110 -4.33 -19.70 0.75
CA GLN A 110 -3.61 -20.40 1.82
C GLN A 110 -3.29 -19.50 3.02
N HIS A 111 -3.33 -18.18 2.84
CA HIS A 111 -2.79 -17.21 3.79
C HIS A 111 -3.81 -16.16 4.24
N LEU A 112 -4.82 -15.87 3.42
CA LEU A 112 -5.81 -14.83 3.65
C LEU A 112 -7.20 -15.43 3.85
N LYS A 113 -7.95 -14.84 4.76
CA LYS A 113 -9.38 -15.11 4.96
C LYS A 113 -10.17 -13.81 5.05
N LYS A 114 -11.49 -13.93 4.87
CA LYS A 114 -12.42 -12.81 5.06
C LYS A 114 -12.22 -12.18 6.44
N GLY A 115 -12.16 -10.85 6.47
CA GLY A 115 -11.96 -10.03 7.67
C GLY A 115 -10.51 -9.70 7.98
N ASP A 116 -9.53 -10.34 7.32
CA ASP A 116 -8.13 -10.00 7.52
C ASP A 116 -7.84 -8.59 7.01
N ARG A 117 -7.03 -7.84 7.78
CA ARG A 117 -6.55 -6.52 7.38
C ARG A 117 -5.17 -6.65 6.74
N ILE A 118 -5.03 -6.12 5.54
CA ILE A 118 -3.81 -6.23 4.74
C ILE A 118 -3.36 -4.85 4.24
N ILE A 119 -2.09 -4.76 3.84
CA ILE A 119 -1.53 -3.63 3.12
C ILE A 119 -1.21 -4.11 1.70
N LEU A 120 -1.70 -3.40 0.70
CA LEU A 120 -1.37 -3.62 -0.70
C LEU A 120 -0.32 -2.63 -1.15
N HIS A 121 0.76 -3.14 -1.75
CA HIS A 121 1.80 -2.36 -2.38
C HIS A 121 1.58 -2.39 -3.90
N LEU A 122 1.04 -1.31 -4.46
CA LEU A 122 0.68 -1.24 -5.88
C LEU A 122 1.68 -0.36 -6.63
N SER A 123 2.11 -0.83 -7.80
CA SER A 123 2.91 -0.03 -8.73
C SER A 123 2.48 -0.29 -10.16
N TYR A 124 2.65 0.70 -11.04
CA TYR A 124 2.37 0.52 -12.47
C TYR A 124 3.44 1.16 -13.34
N SER A 125 3.62 0.59 -14.53
CA SER A 125 4.49 1.07 -15.59
C SER A 125 3.69 1.08 -16.90
N MET A 126 4.11 1.87 -17.88
CA MET A 126 3.50 1.80 -19.20
C MET A 126 4.08 0.60 -19.95
N ASP A 127 3.22 -0.24 -20.52
CA ASP A 127 3.65 -1.26 -21.46
C ASP A 127 3.96 -0.61 -22.82
N THR A 128 5.24 -0.56 -23.17
CA THR A 128 5.69 -0.03 -24.47
C THR A 128 5.88 -1.12 -25.52
N SER A 129 5.57 -2.37 -25.20
CA SER A 129 5.79 -3.54 -26.07
C SER A 129 4.95 -3.51 -27.35
N GLY A 130 3.88 -2.70 -27.40
CA GLY A 130 3.04 -2.49 -28.58
C GLY A 130 3.44 -1.33 -29.49
N ALA A 131 4.42 -0.50 -29.12
CA ALA A 131 4.78 0.71 -29.89
C ALA A 131 5.77 0.45 -31.05
N GLN A 132 6.24 -0.78 -31.24
CA GLN A 132 7.21 -1.15 -32.28
C GLN A 132 6.61 -1.84 -33.52
N SER A 133 5.30 -2.08 -33.58
CA SER A 133 4.70 -2.76 -34.73
C SER A 133 4.24 -1.79 -35.82
N SER A 134 5.15 -1.56 -36.79
CA SER A 134 4.93 -1.17 -38.19
C SER A 134 5.35 0.27 -38.57
N PRO A 135 6.41 0.48 -39.37
CA PRO A 135 6.54 1.72 -40.13
C PRO A 135 5.38 1.84 -41.14
N PRO A 136 4.89 3.07 -41.42
CA PRO A 136 3.83 3.27 -42.42
C PRO A 136 4.29 2.81 -43.80
N PRO A 137 3.42 2.21 -44.64
CA PRO A 137 3.79 1.85 -46.00
C PRO A 137 4.16 3.12 -46.77
N SER A 138 5.37 3.16 -47.32
CA SER A 138 5.80 4.18 -48.27
C SER A 138 4.85 4.18 -49.46
N SER A 139 4.28 5.35 -49.76
CA SER A 139 3.42 5.60 -50.93
C SER A 139 4.21 5.70 -52.22
#